data_AF-A0A292Z7J3-F1
#
_entry.id   AF-A0A292Z7J3-F1
#
_cell.length_a   1.000
_cell.length_b   1.000
_cell.length_c   1.000
_cell.angle_alpha   90.00
_cell.angle_beta   90.00
_cell.angle_gamma   90.00
#
_symmetry.space_group_name_H-M   'P 1'
#
loop_
_entity.id
_entity.type
_entity.pdbx_description
1 polymer ?
#
loop_
_entity_poly.entity_id
_entity_poly.type
_entity_poly.pdbx_seq_one_letter_code
_entity_poly.pdbx_strand_id
1 'polypeptide(L)'
;MAAIRGREIDLQMTDPGTPKLPSGMWCQLRATRDRPDRDLIWVDRRTSPFARTVVACHEFGHMICGHDPQPTREAVAEPWAVAQLAPRLSLDPAQISAVIGRCGEPYEPGSTEWQREREAELTGRILAQHILDPDRVRPRGLLRVLMGRS
;
A
#
# COMPACT_ATOMS: atom_id res chain seq x y z
N MET A 1 8.13 -0.67 -11.04
CA MET A 1 6.91 0.02 -10.58
C MET A 1 6.99 1.53 -10.79
N ALA A 2 7.96 2.25 -10.19
CA ALA A 2 8.13 3.70 -10.40
C ALA A 2 8.21 4.11 -11.89
N ALA A 3 9.03 3.41 -12.69
CA ALA A 3 9.15 3.66 -14.13
C ALA A 3 7.85 3.44 -14.92
N ILE A 4 6.98 2.53 -14.46
CA ILE A 4 5.68 2.25 -15.09
C ILE A 4 4.67 3.33 -14.70
N ARG A 5 4.70 3.78 -13.45
CA ARG A 5 3.82 4.85 -12.94
C ARG A 5 4.24 6.26 -13.37
N GLY A 6 5.50 6.44 -13.80
CA GLY A 6 6.06 7.76 -14.07
C GLY A 6 6.26 8.62 -12.82
N ARG A 7 6.22 8.02 -11.62
CA ARG A 7 6.38 8.69 -10.33
C ARG A 7 7.36 7.90 -9.46
N GLU A 8 8.21 8.60 -8.73
CA GLU A 8 9.01 7.96 -7.67
C GLU A 8 8.07 7.38 -6.61
N ILE A 9 8.49 6.29 -5.95
CA ILE A 9 7.71 5.65 -4.90
C ILE A 9 8.58 5.55 -3.65
N ASP A 10 8.22 6.32 -2.62
CA ASP A 10 8.83 6.25 -1.30
C ASP A 10 8.05 5.25 -0.43
N LEU A 11 8.75 4.45 0.39
CA LEU A 11 8.16 3.66 1.46
C LEU A 11 8.70 4.16 2.79
N GLN A 12 7.82 4.59 3.69
CA GLN A 12 8.18 5.05 5.03
C GLN A 12 7.44 4.28 6.11
N MET A 13 8.16 3.98 7.19
CA MET A 13 7.60 3.33 8.37
C MET A 13 7.90 4.18 9.59
N THR A 14 6.87 4.83 10.14
CA THR A 14 7.02 5.71 11.31
C THR A 14 5.93 5.42 12.34
N ASP A 15 6.18 5.79 13.59
CA ASP A 15 5.12 5.79 14.61
C ASP A 15 4.38 7.13 14.51
N PRO A 16 3.07 7.13 14.19
CA PRO A 16 2.33 8.36 14.01
C PRO A 16 1.87 8.97 15.34
N GLY A 17 2.26 8.41 16.50
CA GLY A 17 2.00 8.96 17.83
C GLY A 17 0.51 9.12 18.18
N THR A 18 -0.40 8.60 17.35
CA THR A 18 -1.85 8.79 17.45
C THR A 18 -2.55 7.44 17.24
N PRO A 19 -3.46 7.01 18.13
CA PRO A 19 -4.01 5.65 18.09
C PRO A 19 -5.13 5.43 17.05
N LYS A 20 -5.63 6.47 16.38
CA LYS A 20 -6.82 6.41 15.50
C LYS A 20 -6.51 6.55 14.00
N LEU A 21 -5.31 6.18 13.57
CA LEU A 21 -4.92 6.22 12.16
C LEU A 21 -4.95 4.82 11.56
N PRO A 22 -5.12 4.70 10.23
CA PRO A 22 -4.98 3.42 9.55
C PRO A 22 -3.58 2.83 9.78
N SER A 23 -3.47 1.51 9.64
CA SER A 23 -2.17 0.83 9.74
C SER A 23 -1.24 1.12 8.54
N GLY A 24 -1.77 1.69 7.46
CA GLY A 24 -1.02 2.14 6.29
C GLY A 24 -1.85 3.04 5.38
N MET A 25 -1.16 3.71 4.46
CA MET A 25 -1.78 4.63 3.51
C MET A 25 -0.86 4.84 2.31
N TRP A 26 -1.45 5.00 1.14
CA TRP A 26 -0.79 5.56 -0.02
C TRP A 26 -1.20 7.02 -0.24
N CYS A 27 -0.22 7.91 -0.30
CA CYS A 27 -0.37 9.33 -0.59
C CYS A 27 0.26 9.69 -1.95
N GLN A 28 -0.41 10.52 -2.72
CA GLN A 28 0.21 11.25 -3.83
C GLN A 28 0.72 12.60 -3.34
N LEU A 29 2.04 12.78 -3.44
CA LEU A 29 2.72 14.00 -3.03
C LEU A 29 2.98 14.90 -4.24
N ARG A 30 2.68 16.19 -4.08
CA ARG A 30 3.01 17.25 -5.02
C ARG A 30 4.51 17.51 -5.04
N ALA A 31 5.01 17.92 -6.20
CA ALA A 31 6.36 18.41 -6.37
C ALA A 31 6.67 19.54 -5.39
N THR A 32 7.89 19.52 -4.87
CA THR A 32 8.49 20.62 -4.09
C THR A 32 9.60 21.25 -4.93
N ARG A 33 10.26 22.29 -4.39
CA ARG A 33 11.45 22.86 -5.07
C ARG A 33 12.54 21.83 -5.33
N ASP A 34 12.67 20.84 -4.45
CA ASP A 34 13.80 19.91 -4.43
C ASP A 34 13.43 18.49 -4.86
N ARG A 35 12.14 18.18 -5.08
CA ARG A 35 11.67 16.84 -5.46
C ARG A 35 10.48 16.88 -6.42
N PRO A 36 10.42 15.97 -7.41
CA PRO A 36 9.28 15.86 -8.31
C PRO A 36 8.03 15.30 -7.60
N ASP A 37 6.92 15.25 -8.34
CA ASP A 37 5.72 14.52 -7.95
C ASP A 37 6.06 13.05 -7.67
N ARG A 38 5.60 12.54 -6.53
CA ARG A 38 5.90 11.17 -6.10
C ARG A 38 4.76 10.53 -5.34
N ASP A 39 4.81 9.22 -5.24
CA ASP A 39 3.95 8.41 -4.40
C ASP A 39 4.67 8.10 -3.09
N LEU A 40 3.93 8.11 -1.98
CA LEU A 40 4.41 7.68 -0.67
C LEU A 40 3.51 6.58 -0.13
N ILE A 41 4.09 5.41 0.12
CA ILE A 41 3.49 4.38 0.96
C ILE A 41 3.96 4.62 2.40
N TRP A 42 3.02 4.87 3.29
CA TRP A 42 3.28 4.95 4.72
C TRP A 42 2.70 3.72 5.44
N VAL A 43 3.42 3.20 6.44
CA VAL A 43 3.00 2.07 7.27
C VAL A 43 3.27 2.36 8.75
N ASP A 44 2.32 2.03 9.62
CA ASP A 44 2.45 2.21 11.06
C ASP A 44 3.50 1.25 11.64
N ARG A 45 4.58 1.83 12.17
CA ARG A 45 5.70 1.10 12.76
C ARG A 45 5.33 0.31 14.02
N ARG A 46 4.23 0.65 14.70
CA ARG A 46 3.76 -0.05 15.92
C ARG A 46 3.20 -1.45 15.65
N THR A 47 2.81 -1.73 14.41
CA THR A 47 2.31 -3.05 14.02
C THR A 47 3.46 -4.07 13.89
N SER A 48 3.15 -5.37 13.94
CA SER A 48 4.17 -6.43 13.84
C SER A 48 4.89 -6.40 12.48
N PRO A 49 6.14 -6.89 12.36
CA PRO A 49 6.85 -6.95 11.08
C PRO A 49 6.03 -7.63 9.97
N PHE A 50 5.34 -8.73 10.30
CA PHE A 50 4.44 -9.42 9.39
C PHE A 50 3.29 -8.51 8.93
N ALA A 51 2.62 -7.84 9.87
CA ALA A 51 1.52 -6.93 9.56
C ALA A 51 1.98 -5.77 8.68
N ARG A 52 3.17 -5.20 8.94
CA ARG A 52 3.74 -4.13 8.11
C ARG A 52 3.96 -4.56 6.67
N THR A 53 4.48 -5.79 6.46
CA THR A 53 4.64 -6.33 5.11
C THR A 53 3.30 -6.51 4.41
N VAL A 54 2.31 -7.09 5.09
CA VAL A 54 0.96 -7.29 4.52
C VAL A 54 0.32 -5.94 4.16
N VAL A 55 0.41 -4.95 5.05
CA VAL A 55 -0.12 -3.61 4.80
C VAL A 55 0.60 -2.93 3.64
N ALA A 56 1.94 -2.91 3.62
CA ALA A 56 2.68 -2.34 2.50
C ALA A 56 2.28 -2.99 1.16
N CYS A 57 2.12 -4.31 1.16
CA CYS A 57 1.71 -5.05 -0.03
C CYS A 57 0.27 -4.74 -0.45
N HIS A 58 -0.65 -4.48 0.50
CA HIS A 58 -2.01 -4.01 0.21
C HIS A 58 -1.97 -2.68 -0.54
N GLU A 59 -1.17 -1.72 -0.06
CA GLU A 59 -1.04 -0.41 -0.72
C GLU A 59 -0.41 -0.52 -2.11
N PHE A 60 0.60 -1.38 -2.28
CA PHE A 60 1.12 -1.72 -3.60
C PHE A 60 0.08 -2.45 -4.47
N GLY A 61 -0.82 -3.22 -3.86
CA GLY A 61 -1.96 -3.86 -4.52
C GLY A 61 -2.85 -2.84 -5.22
N HIS A 62 -3.18 -1.73 -4.55
CA HIS A 62 -3.90 -0.62 -5.19
C HIS A 62 -3.16 -0.08 -6.42
N MET A 63 -1.84 0.13 -6.31
CA MET A 63 -1.05 0.62 -7.44
C MET A 63 -1.02 -0.35 -8.61
N ILE A 64 -0.92 -1.66 -8.35
CA ILE A 64 -0.85 -2.71 -9.38
C ILE A 64 -2.19 -2.87 -10.10
N CYS A 65 -3.29 -2.82 -9.35
CA CYS A 65 -4.65 -2.89 -9.90
C CYS A 65 -5.06 -1.61 -10.64
N GLY A 66 -4.22 -0.57 -10.69
CA GLY A 66 -4.54 0.69 -11.34
C GLY A 66 -5.59 1.52 -10.58
N HIS A 67 -5.74 1.28 -9.28
CA HIS A 67 -6.58 2.13 -8.44
C HIS A 67 -5.90 3.48 -8.24
N ASP A 68 -6.67 4.56 -8.36
CA ASP A 68 -6.17 5.89 -8.08
C ASP A 68 -6.60 6.40 -6.70
N PRO A 69 -5.71 7.07 -5.96
CA PRO A 69 -6.04 7.74 -4.70
C PRO A 69 -7.07 8.82 -4.97
N GLN A 70 -8.01 8.99 -4.04
CA GLN A 70 -9.01 10.04 -4.16
C GLN A 70 -8.41 11.37 -3.68
N PRO A 71 -8.78 12.51 -4.29
CA PRO A 71 -8.37 13.83 -3.81
C PRO A 71 -8.64 13.96 -2.31
N THR A 72 -7.71 14.51 -1.54
CA THR A 72 -7.81 14.55 -0.07
C THR A 72 -9.13 15.18 0.43
N ARG A 73 -9.67 16.15 -0.32
CA ARG A 73 -10.96 16.81 -0.06
C ARG A 73 -12.19 15.89 -0.16
N GLU A 74 -12.07 14.79 -0.90
CA GLU A 74 -13.14 13.81 -1.17
C GLU A 74 -12.92 12.52 -0.37
N ALA A 75 -11.65 12.11 -0.19
CA ALA A 75 -11.26 10.85 0.42
C ALA A 75 -11.37 10.85 1.96
N VAL A 76 -11.23 12.03 2.58
CA VAL A 76 -11.13 12.13 4.03
C VAL A 76 -12.38 12.83 4.54
N ALA A 77 -13.30 12.05 5.12
CA ALA A 77 -14.47 12.60 5.82
C ALA A 77 -14.06 13.62 6.91
N GLU A 78 -12.84 13.46 7.42
CA GLU A 78 -12.27 14.22 8.53
C GLU A 78 -10.84 14.73 8.18
N PRO A 79 -10.70 15.92 7.58
CA PRO A 79 -9.42 16.49 7.11
C PRO A 79 -8.30 16.53 8.18
N TRP A 80 -8.67 16.42 9.47
CA TRP A 80 -7.72 16.38 10.57
C TRP A 80 -6.76 15.19 10.53
N ALA A 81 -7.14 14.04 9.97
CA ALA A 81 -6.28 12.85 9.95
C ALA A 81 -5.00 13.08 9.14
N VAL A 82 -5.14 13.70 7.97
CA VAL A 82 -4.01 14.08 7.11
C VAL A 82 -3.22 15.23 7.71
N ALA A 83 -3.90 16.23 8.28
CA ALA A 83 -3.25 17.35 8.97
C ALA A 83 -2.41 16.90 10.18
N GLN A 84 -2.82 15.85 10.91
CA GLN A 84 -2.07 15.30 12.03
C GLN A 84 -0.93 14.35 11.62
N LEU A 85 -1.09 13.65 10.49
CA LEU A 85 -0.07 12.72 10.01
C LEU A 85 1.05 13.42 9.26
N ALA A 86 0.75 14.39 8.40
CA ALA A 86 1.75 15.03 7.53
C ALA A 86 2.98 15.55 8.29
N PRO A 87 2.84 16.31 9.41
CA PRO A 87 4.02 16.78 10.15
C PRO A 87 4.89 15.64 10.70
N ARG A 88 4.28 14.49 11.05
CA ARG A 88 4.99 13.32 11.56
C ARG A 88 5.71 12.52 10.46
N LEU A 89 5.31 12.74 9.21
CA LEU A 89 6.01 12.26 8.03
C LEU A 89 7.02 13.29 7.51
N SER A 90 7.25 14.39 8.24
CA SER A 90 8.04 15.54 7.79
C SER A 90 7.52 16.10 6.46
N LEU A 91 6.20 16.09 6.28
CA LEU A 91 5.49 16.63 5.12
C LEU A 91 4.67 17.86 5.54
N ASP A 92 4.52 18.79 4.59
CA ASP A 92 3.50 19.82 4.67
C ASP A 92 2.15 19.20 4.23
N PRO A 93 1.06 19.34 4.99
CA PRO A 93 -0.27 18.89 4.57
C PRO A 93 -0.65 19.31 3.13
N ALA A 94 -0.23 20.50 2.69
CA ALA A 94 -0.49 21.00 1.33
C ALA A 94 0.23 20.20 0.23
N GLN A 95 1.27 19.42 0.58
CA GLN A 95 1.93 18.51 -0.35
C GLN A 95 1.08 17.28 -0.66
N ILE A 96 0.14 16.89 0.20
CA ILE A 96 -0.66 15.68 0.02
C ILE A 96 -1.87 15.99 -0.85
N SER A 97 -1.79 15.59 -2.13
CA SER A 97 -2.82 15.89 -3.13
C SER A 97 -3.99 14.91 -3.13
N ALA A 98 -3.70 13.63 -2.88
CA ALA A 98 -4.67 12.55 -2.88
C ALA A 98 -4.20 11.43 -1.95
N VAL A 99 -5.16 10.70 -1.37
CA VAL A 99 -4.88 9.61 -0.44
C VAL A 99 -5.78 8.42 -0.72
N ILE A 100 -5.24 7.23 -0.47
CA ILE A 100 -6.00 6.01 -0.27
C ILE A 100 -5.47 5.37 1.01
N GLY A 101 -6.34 5.30 2.00
CA GLY A 101 -6.00 4.86 3.34
C GLY A 101 -7.30 4.76 4.10
N ARG A 102 -7.53 3.60 4.72
CA ARG A 102 -8.82 3.33 5.36
C ARG A 102 -8.98 4.12 6.65
N CYS A 103 -9.55 5.32 6.56
CA CYS A 103 -9.94 6.13 7.70
C CYS A 103 -11.47 6.10 7.86
N GLY A 104 -12.03 5.04 8.47
CA GLY A 104 -13.47 5.00 8.78
C GLY A 104 -14.14 3.64 8.66
N GLU A 105 -15.46 3.69 8.47
CA GLU A 105 -16.33 2.52 8.37
C GLU A 105 -16.02 1.64 7.14
N PRO A 106 -16.30 0.33 7.18
CA PRO A 106 -16.18 -0.54 6.02
C PRO A 106 -17.08 -0.07 4.87
N TYR A 107 -16.60 -0.21 3.63
CA TYR A 107 -17.44 -0.03 2.45
C TYR A 107 -18.53 -1.11 2.38
N GLU A 108 -19.69 -0.74 1.83
CA GLU A 108 -20.79 -1.66 1.62
C GLU A 108 -20.35 -2.81 0.70
N PRO A 109 -20.58 -4.09 1.08
CA PRO A 109 -20.27 -5.22 0.23
C PRO A 109 -20.89 -5.09 -1.15
N GLY A 110 -20.06 -5.20 -2.19
CA GLY A 110 -20.48 -5.08 -3.59
C GLY A 110 -20.36 -3.67 -4.19
N SER A 111 -20.17 -2.63 -3.39
CA SER A 111 -19.84 -1.28 -3.89
C SER A 111 -18.52 -1.26 -4.66
N THR A 112 -18.31 -0.22 -5.49
CA THR A 112 -17.09 -0.06 -6.27
C THR A 112 -15.86 0.04 -5.36
N GLU A 113 -15.95 0.80 -4.27
CA GLU A 113 -14.88 0.96 -3.29
C GLU A 113 -14.57 -0.36 -2.60
N TRP A 114 -15.60 -1.13 -2.23
CA TRP A 114 -15.41 -2.47 -1.66
C TRP A 114 -14.69 -3.41 -2.63
N GLN A 115 -15.05 -3.39 -3.92
CA GLN A 115 -14.39 -4.21 -4.94
C GLN A 115 -12.91 -3.82 -5.09
N ARG A 116 -12.61 -2.51 -5.09
CA ARG A 116 -11.24 -1.99 -5.18
C ARG A 116 -10.40 -2.39 -3.97
N GLU A 117 -10.92 -2.27 -2.76
CA GLU A 117 -10.24 -2.73 -1.54
C GLU A 117 -10.01 -4.24 -1.58
N ARG A 118 -11.00 -5.01 -2.05
CA ARG A 118 -10.90 -6.47 -2.12
C ARG A 118 -9.85 -6.93 -3.13
N GLU A 119 -9.80 -6.29 -4.29
CA GLU A 119 -8.82 -6.60 -5.33
C GLU A 119 -7.40 -6.23 -4.87
N ALA A 120 -7.23 -5.06 -4.23
CA ALA A 120 -5.96 -4.66 -3.64
C ALA A 120 -5.49 -5.63 -2.54
N GLU A 121 -6.40 -6.09 -1.68
CA GLU A 121 -6.10 -7.07 -0.63
C GLU A 121 -5.63 -8.41 -1.22
N LEU A 122 -6.31 -8.91 -2.26
CA LEU A 122 -5.96 -10.18 -2.91
C LEU A 122 -4.60 -10.09 -3.61
N THR A 123 -4.38 -9.02 -4.38
CA THR A 123 -3.09 -8.75 -5.05
C THR A 123 -1.97 -8.58 -4.03
N GLY A 124 -2.20 -7.79 -2.98
CA GLY A 124 -1.26 -7.58 -1.89
C GLY A 124 -0.91 -8.86 -1.14
N ARG A 125 -1.88 -9.74 -0.91
CA ARG A 125 -1.63 -11.05 -0.30
C ARG A 125 -0.70 -11.92 -1.15
N ILE A 126 -0.84 -11.90 -2.48
CA ILE A 126 0.06 -12.64 -3.38
C ILE A 126 1.50 -12.12 -3.25
N LEU A 127 1.68 -10.79 -3.25
CA LEU A 127 2.99 -10.16 -3.06
C LEU A 127 3.60 -10.51 -1.69
N ALA A 128 2.82 -10.36 -0.63
CA ALA A 128 3.25 -10.64 0.72
C ALA A 128 3.69 -12.11 0.88
N GLN A 129 2.99 -13.06 0.26
CA GLN A 129 3.39 -14.47 0.26
C GLN A 129 4.78 -14.66 -0.37
N HIS A 130 5.08 -13.99 -1.47
CA HIS A 130 6.38 -14.12 -2.14
C HIS A 130 7.52 -13.49 -1.32
N ILE A 131 7.21 -12.44 -0.54
CA ILE A 131 8.20 -11.76 0.31
C ILE A 131 8.45 -12.53 1.61
N LEU A 132 7.37 -13.02 2.24
CA LEU A 132 7.43 -13.65 3.57
C LEU A 132 7.76 -15.15 3.49
N ASP A 133 7.52 -15.78 2.35
CA ASP A 133 7.80 -17.19 2.09
C ASP A 133 8.39 -17.37 0.68
N PRO A 134 9.61 -16.86 0.44
CA PRO A 134 10.25 -16.88 -0.88
C PRO A 134 10.53 -18.31 -1.39
N ASP A 135 10.65 -19.28 -0.47
CA ASP A 135 10.94 -20.68 -0.80
C ASP A 135 9.70 -21.49 -1.21
N ARG A 136 8.49 -20.95 -1.05
CA ARG A 136 7.24 -21.58 -1.53
C ARG A 136 7.18 -21.65 -3.06
N VAL A 137 7.97 -20.84 -3.76
CA VAL A 137 8.15 -20.89 -5.22
C VAL A 137 9.34 -21.80 -5.59
N ARG A 138 9.35 -23.03 -5.11
CA ARG A 138 10.01 -24.13 -5.83
C ARG A 138 9.00 -25.23 -6.07
N PRO A 139 8.44 -25.35 -7.28
CA PRO A 139 7.85 -26.62 -7.68
C PRO A 139 8.97 -27.65 -7.55
N ARG A 140 8.76 -28.68 -6.72
CA ARG A 140 9.51 -29.93 -6.83
C ARG A 140 9.21 -30.50 -8.21
N GLY A 141 9.93 -30.04 -9.23
CA GLY A 141 10.12 -30.74 -10.48
C GLY A 141 10.89 -32.02 -10.18
N LEU A 142 10.17 -33.04 -9.70
CA LEU A 142 10.70 -34.40 -9.62
C LEU A 142 9.55 -35.40 -9.77
N LEU A 143 8.79 -35.25 -10.85
CA LEU A 143 8.35 -36.44 -11.57
C LEU A 143 9.61 -37.01 -12.22
N ARG A 144 10.28 -37.88 -11.45
CA ARG A 144 11.38 -38.71 -11.90
C ARG A 144 10.79 -39.59 -13.01
N VAL A 145 10.96 -39.15 -14.25
CA VAL A 145 10.75 -39.98 -15.43
C VAL A 145 11.66 -41.19 -15.25
N LEU A 146 11.05 -42.34 -14.91
CA LEU A 146 11.69 -43.64 -15.02
C LEU A 146 11.84 -43.96 -16.52
N MET A 147 12.79 -43.28 -17.18
CA MET A 147 13.58 -43.90 -18.24
C MET A 147 14.67 -44.68 -17.50
N GLY A 148 14.82 -45.99 -17.57
CA GLY A 148 14.21 -47.06 -18.33
C GLY A 148 15.15 -48.26 -18.15
N ARG A 149 14.70 -49.49 -18.40
CA ARG A 149 15.55 -50.58 -18.89
C ARG A 149 14.67 -51.75 -19.34
N SER A 150 14.86 -52.03 -20.62
CA SER A 150 14.74 -53.27 -21.39
C SER A 150 14.44 -54.55 -20.63
#